data_AF-K6WX36-F1
#
_entry.id   AF-K6WX36-F1
#
_cell.length_a   1.000
_cell.length_b   1.000
_cell.length_c   1.000
_cell.angle_alpha   90.00
_cell.angle_beta   90.00
_cell.angle_gamma   90.00
#
_symmetry.space_group_name_H-M   'P 1'
#
loop_
_entity.id
_entity.type
_entity.pdbx_description
1 polymer ?
#
loop_
_entity_poly.entity_id
_entity_poly.type
_entity_poly.pdbx_seq_one_letter_code
_entity_poly.pdbx_strand_id
1 'polypeptide(L)'
;MGGDVVQVMAADEGAVCAPADGPPDGFMTAEMIASALAKVTGKRAIPASTIRGMASRDQLPAPTSRKWGRRNLWSSEEIQEWLAQRQARHVPRATVRQIQRRLTILDEQARASGNDARLKQAVRSAYRRGLSFQQIADAIKVKNGDHHPSREAVRLRFSPYL
;
A
#
# COMPACT_ATOMS: atom_id res chain seq x y z
N MET A 1 39.95 27.27 -31.52
CA MET A 1 39.06 28.26 -30.88
C MET A 1 37.78 28.28 -31.71
N GLY A 2 36.57 27.94 -31.30
CA GLY A 2 35.91 27.30 -30.15
C GLY A 2 34.55 26.88 -30.74
N GLY A 3 33.99 25.70 -30.49
CA GLY A 3 33.49 25.24 -29.19
C GLY A 3 32.08 25.80 -28.97
N ASP A 4 31.06 24.95 -29.20
CA ASP A 4 29.66 25.04 -28.69
C ASP A 4 28.84 26.31 -29.07
N VAL A 5 27.52 26.31 -29.24
CA VAL A 5 26.46 25.71 -28.43
C VAL A 5 25.23 25.47 -29.31
N VAL A 6 24.67 24.26 -29.26
CA VAL A 6 23.31 23.95 -29.73
C VAL A 6 22.32 24.66 -28.82
N GLN A 7 21.64 25.69 -29.32
CA GLN A 7 20.61 26.40 -28.55
C GLN A 7 19.31 25.58 -28.59
N VAL A 8 19.14 24.77 -27.56
CA VAL A 8 17.85 24.19 -27.14
C VAL A 8 16.96 25.34 -26.68
N MET A 9 15.93 25.70 -27.45
CA MET A 9 14.81 26.48 -26.94
C MET A 9 13.60 25.56 -26.74
N ALA A 10 13.35 25.30 -25.46
CA ALA A 10 12.08 24.85 -24.93
C ALA A 10 11.11 26.04 -24.79
N ALA A 11 9.84 25.69 -24.54
CA ALA A 11 8.64 26.51 -24.34
C ALA A 11 7.98 26.97 -25.66
N ASP A 12 6.68 26.83 -25.86
CA ASP A 12 5.61 27.10 -24.89
C ASP A 12 4.34 26.26 -25.16
N GLU A 13 3.45 26.28 -24.18
CA GLU A 13 2.28 25.45 -23.97
C GLU A 13 1.18 25.68 -25.01
N GLY A 14 0.53 24.59 -25.43
CA GLY A 14 -0.62 24.65 -26.34
C GLY A 14 -1.47 23.40 -26.22
N ALA A 15 -2.37 23.41 -25.22
CA ALA A 15 -3.59 22.61 -25.12
C ALA A 15 -3.57 21.20 -25.75
N VAL A 16 -3.07 20.20 -25.03
CA VAL A 16 -3.32 18.80 -25.42
C VAL A 16 -4.65 18.37 -24.83
N CYS A 17 -5.71 18.46 -25.64
CA CYS A 17 -6.97 17.80 -25.40
C CYS A 17 -6.71 16.37 -24.91
N ALA A 18 -7.25 16.02 -23.74
CA ALA A 18 -7.48 14.62 -23.43
C ALA A 18 -8.33 14.05 -24.59
N PRO A 19 -8.00 12.89 -25.18
CA PRO A 19 -8.88 12.30 -26.17
C PRO A 19 -10.26 12.15 -25.51
N ALA A 20 -11.30 12.67 -26.16
CA ALA A 20 -12.67 12.69 -25.64
C ALA A 20 -13.18 11.27 -25.38
N ASP A 21 -12.64 10.31 -26.11
CA ASP A 21 -12.85 8.89 -25.94
C ASP A 21 -11.80 8.36 -24.96
N GLY A 22 -12.21 7.68 -23.89
CA GLY A 22 -11.32 7.12 -22.88
C GLY A 22 -10.23 6.18 -23.45
N PRO A 23 -9.40 5.56 -22.60
CA PRO A 23 -8.45 4.57 -23.09
C PRO A 23 -9.19 3.44 -23.83
N PRO A 24 -8.52 2.76 -24.77
CA PRO A 24 -9.12 1.65 -25.49
C PRO A 24 -9.73 0.61 -24.54
N ASP A 25 -10.83 -0.02 -24.97
CA ASP A 25 -11.49 -1.08 -24.21
C ASP A 25 -10.50 -2.19 -23.84
N GLY A 26 -10.63 -2.71 -22.62
CA GLY A 26 -9.72 -3.72 -22.08
C GLY A 26 -8.40 -3.15 -21.53
N PHE A 27 -8.23 -1.83 -21.50
CA PHE A 27 -7.02 -1.20 -20.95
C PHE A 27 -7.31 -0.16 -19.85
N MET A 28 -6.34 0.02 -18.96
CA MET A 28 -6.37 1.04 -17.91
C MET A 28 -5.12 1.93 -17.97
N THR A 29 -5.28 3.20 -17.65
CA THR A 29 -4.14 4.12 -17.42
C THR A 29 -3.72 4.14 -15.95
N ALA A 30 -2.52 4.66 -15.66
CA ALA A 30 -2.04 4.81 -14.30
C ALA A 30 -3.00 5.60 -13.39
N GLU A 31 -3.71 6.60 -13.92
CA GLU A 31 -4.71 7.40 -13.20
C GLU A 31 -5.92 6.55 -12.80
N MET A 32 -6.43 5.73 -13.72
CA MET A 32 -7.56 4.82 -13.45
C MET A 32 -7.20 3.77 -12.40
N ILE A 33 -6.01 3.18 -12.52
CA ILE A 33 -5.49 2.20 -11.56
C ILE A 33 -5.33 2.86 -10.19
N ALA A 34 -4.78 4.08 -10.13
CA ALA A 34 -4.58 4.80 -8.88
C ALA A 34 -5.92 5.10 -8.18
N SER A 35 -6.93 5.54 -8.93
CA SER A 35 -8.27 5.77 -8.39
C SER A 35 -8.92 4.48 -7.88
N ALA A 36 -8.78 3.36 -8.61
CA ALA A 36 -9.31 2.07 -8.17
C ALA A 36 -8.59 1.57 -6.90
N LEU A 37 -7.26 1.68 -6.85
CA LEU A 37 -6.46 1.31 -5.68
C LEU A 37 -6.77 2.20 -4.46
N ALA A 38 -7.07 3.49 -4.66
CA ALA A 38 -7.46 4.39 -3.59
C ALA A 38 -8.76 3.91 -2.91
N LYS A 39 -9.75 3.47 -3.71
CA LYS A 39 -11.00 2.89 -3.20
C LYS A 39 -10.73 1.62 -2.38
N VAL A 40 -9.95 0.69 -2.93
CA VAL A 40 -9.59 -0.57 -2.25
C VAL A 40 -8.89 -0.32 -0.91
N THR A 41 -7.98 0.64 -0.87
CA THR A 41 -7.19 0.91 0.33
C THR A 41 -7.86 1.89 1.30
N GLY A 42 -9.00 2.48 0.94
CA GLY A 42 -9.68 3.52 1.73
C GLY A 42 -8.87 4.81 1.85
N LYS A 43 -8.00 5.09 0.87
CA LYS A 43 -7.21 6.34 0.80
C LYS A 43 -8.00 7.40 0.03
N ARG A 44 -7.86 8.67 0.42
CA ARG A 44 -8.50 9.80 -0.27
C ARG A 44 -8.06 9.91 -1.73
N ALA A 45 -6.77 9.74 -2.00
CA ALA A 45 -6.20 9.75 -3.34
C ALA A 45 -4.86 8.99 -3.36
N ILE A 46 -4.51 8.46 -4.53
CA ILE A 46 -3.18 7.92 -4.83
C ILE A 46 -2.69 8.60 -6.11
N PRO A 47 -1.49 9.19 -6.13
CA PRO A 47 -0.93 9.79 -7.35
C PRO A 47 -0.60 8.72 -8.41
N ALA A 48 -0.80 9.03 -9.70
CA ALA A 48 -0.43 8.14 -10.81
C ALA A 48 1.07 7.82 -10.86
N SER A 49 1.94 8.72 -10.36
CA SER A 49 3.37 8.46 -10.19
C SER A 49 3.66 7.27 -9.26
N THR A 50 2.79 7.02 -8.29
CA THR A 50 2.90 5.86 -7.39
C THR A 50 2.72 4.56 -8.17
N ILE A 51 1.74 4.50 -9.08
CA ILE A 51 1.50 3.32 -9.91
C ILE A 51 2.70 3.05 -10.82
N ARG A 52 3.26 4.09 -11.44
CA ARG A 52 4.50 3.96 -12.24
C ARG A 52 5.67 3.45 -11.40
N GLY A 53 5.86 3.99 -10.20
CA GLY A 53 6.90 3.53 -9.30
C GLY A 53 6.64 2.13 -8.71
N MET A 54 5.39 1.66 -8.64
CA MET A 54 5.08 0.29 -8.25
C MET A 54 5.38 -0.69 -9.38
N ALA A 55 5.04 -0.32 -10.62
CA ALA A 55 5.36 -1.11 -11.81
C ALA A 55 6.87 -1.32 -11.95
N SER A 56 7.68 -0.27 -11.73
CA SER A 56 9.15 -0.36 -11.81
C SER A 56 9.81 -1.17 -10.69
N ARG A 57 9.05 -1.58 -9.67
CA ARG A 57 9.53 -2.35 -8.51
C ARG A 57 8.89 -3.74 -8.46
N ASP A 58 8.25 -4.17 -9.55
CA ASP A 58 7.53 -5.44 -9.66
C ASP A 58 6.43 -5.63 -8.60
N GLN A 59 5.84 -4.53 -8.11
CA GLN A 59 4.77 -4.54 -7.10
C GLN A 59 3.36 -4.46 -7.70
N LEU A 60 3.31 -4.29 -9.02
CA LEU A 60 2.14 -4.12 -9.88
C LEU A 60 2.49 -4.80 -11.22
N PRO A 61 1.52 -5.43 -11.90
CA PRO A 61 1.69 -5.88 -13.28
C PRO A 61 2.42 -4.89 -14.17
N ALA A 62 3.32 -5.40 -15.02
CA ALA A 62 4.05 -4.56 -15.95
C ALA A 62 3.08 -3.90 -16.94
N PRO A 63 3.35 -2.65 -17.37
CA PRO A 63 2.57 -2.05 -18.45
C PRO A 63 2.73 -2.87 -19.72
N THR A 64 1.67 -2.90 -20.52
CA THR A 64 1.71 -3.44 -21.88
C THR A 64 2.61 -2.59 -22.77
N SER A 65 3.02 -3.13 -23.92
CA SER A 65 3.76 -2.37 -24.94
C SER A 65 2.92 -1.27 -25.61
N ARG A 66 1.59 -1.28 -25.44
CA ARG A 66 0.68 -0.30 -26.02
C ARG A 66 0.71 1.03 -25.26
N LYS A 67 0.48 2.11 -26.01
CA LYS A 67 0.41 3.48 -25.49
C LYS A 67 -0.89 4.12 -25.90
N TRP A 68 -1.36 5.07 -25.09
CA TRP A 68 -2.46 5.97 -25.43
C TRP A 68 -1.97 7.41 -25.24
N GLY A 69 -1.69 8.08 -26.36
CA GLY A 69 -0.88 9.30 -26.36
C GLY A 69 0.48 9.04 -25.70
N ARG A 70 0.80 9.81 -24.65
CA ARG A 70 2.05 9.65 -23.87
C ARG A 70 1.92 8.68 -22.68
N ARG A 71 0.75 8.03 -22.49
CA ARG A 71 0.46 7.20 -21.32
C ARG A 71 0.75 5.73 -21.59
N ASN A 72 1.30 5.05 -20.59
CA ASN A 72 1.38 3.59 -20.58
C ASN A 72 -0.01 3.00 -20.33
N LEU A 73 -0.29 1.86 -20.97
CA LEU A 73 -1.50 1.10 -20.78
C LEU A 73 -1.22 -0.20 -20.05
N TRP A 74 -2.14 -0.59 -19.18
CA TRP A 74 -2.16 -1.90 -18.53
C TRP A 74 -3.38 -2.68 -18.99
N SER A 75 -3.29 -4.01 -19.01
CA SER A 75 -4.45 -4.87 -19.20
C SER A 75 -5.44 -4.62 -18.05
N SER A 76 -6.70 -4.34 -18.39
CA SER A 76 -7.73 -4.14 -17.37
C SER A 76 -7.98 -5.42 -16.58
N GLU A 77 -8.00 -6.57 -17.24
CA GLU A 77 -8.23 -7.89 -16.62
C GLU A 77 -7.17 -8.19 -15.56
N GLU A 78 -5.89 -8.09 -15.92
CA GLU A 78 -4.76 -8.38 -15.03
C GLU A 78 -4.73 -7.42 -13.82
N ILE A 79 -5.04 -6.15 -14.06
CA ILE A 79 -5.14 -5.17 -12.97
C ILE A 79 -6.33 -5.44 -12.06
N GLN A 80 -7.49 -5.81 -12.61
CA GLN A 80 -8.67 -6.13 -11.80
C GLN A 80 -8.43 -7.35 -10.92
N GLU A 81 -7.77 -8.38 -11.45
CA GLU A 81 -7.36 -9.53 -10.65
C GLU A 81 -6.40 -9.12 -9.53
N TRP A 82 -5.37 -8.35 -9.86
CA TRP A 82 -4.42 -7.82 -8.88
C TRP A 82 -5.09 -6.96 -7.80
N LEU A 83 -6.07 -6.13 -8.18
CA LEU A 83 -6.87 -5.33 -7.24
C LEU A 83 -7.75 -6.21 -6.36
N ALA A 84 -8.38 -7.26 -6.91
CA ALA A 84 -9.21 -8.20 -6.17
C ALA A 84 -8.39 -8.96 -5.12
N GLN A 85 -7.19 -9.44 -5.48
CA GLN A 85 -6.27 -10.07 -4.54
C GLN A 85 -5.87 -9.12 -3.40
N ARG A 86 -5.68 -7.82 -3.69
CA ARG A 86 -5.42 -6.80 -2.65
C ARG A 86 -6.62 -6.49 -1.80
N GLN A 87 -7.81 -6.41 -2.37
CA GLN A 87 -9.06 -6.19 -1.64
C GLN A 87 -9.33 -7.34 -0.67
N ALA A 88 -9.10 -8.59 -1.09
CA ALA A 88 -9.25 -9.77 -0.23
C ALA A 88 -8.32 -9.75 0.98
N ARG A 89 -7.13 -9.13 0.85
CA ARG A 89 -6.14 -8.96 1.94
C ARG A 89 -6.34 -7.66 2.73
N HIS A 90 -7.18 -6.74 2.25
CA HIS A 90 -7.40 -5.46 2.92
C HIS A 90 -8.26 -5.67 4.16
N VAL A 91 -7.76 -5.19 5.30
CA VAL A 91 -8.51 -5.19 6.55
C VAL A 91 -9.11 -3.79 6.75
N PRO A 92 -10.44 -3.66 6.84
CA PRO A 92 -11.09 -2.37 7.07
C PRO A 92 -10.55 -1.68 8.33
N ARG A 93 -10.42 -0.36 8.30
CA ARG A 93 -9.91 0.44 9.43
C ARG A 93 -10.68 0.20 10.73
N ALA A 94 -11.99 0.01 10.67
CA ALA A 94 -12.81 -0.30 11.83
C ALA A 94 -12.39 -1.65 12.46
N THR A 95 -12.19 -2.68 11.63
CA THR A 95 -11.70 -3.99 12.05
C THR A 95 -10.28 -3.91 12.61
N VAL A 96 -9.38 -3.14 11.98
CA VAL A 96 -8.04 -2.87 12.52
C VAL A 96 -8.14 -2.28 13.92
N ARG A 97 -8.93 -1.21 14.12
CA ARG A 97 -9.12 -0.59 15.44
C ARG A 97 -9.69 -1.55 16.47
N GLN A 98 -10.66 -2.39 16.09
CA GLN A 98 -11.23 -3.40 16.97
C GLN A 98 -10.17 -4.42 17.42
N ILE A 99 -9.35 -4.90 16.49
CA ILE A 99 -8.26 -5.83 16.79
C ILE A 99 -7.19 -5.16 17.66
N GLN A 100 -6.82 -3.91 17.37
CA GLN A 100 -5.86 -3.15 18.16
C GLN A 100 -6.35 -2.95 19.61
N ARG A 101 -7.61 -2.54 19.83
CA ARG A 101 -8.19 -2.44 21.19
C ARG A 101 -8.08 -3.75 21.96
N ARG A 102 -8.38 -4.87 21.30
CA ARG A 102 -8.26 -6.20 21.92
C ARG A 102 -6.81 -6.54 22.25
N LEU A 103 -5.86 -6.23 21.37
CA LEU A 103 -4.43 -6.44 21.60
C LEU A 103 -3.91 -5.61 22.78
N THR A 104 -4.36 -4.36 22.92
CA THR A 104 -3.99 -3.50 24.05
C THR A 104 -4.44 -4.10 25.40
N ILE A 105 -5.69 -4.56 25.49
CA ILE A 105 -6.21 -5.21 26.71
C ILE A 105 -5.39 -6.48 27.05
N LEU A 106 -5.08 -7.29 26.04
CA LEU A 106 -4.27 -8.51 26.24
C LEU A 106 -2.82 -8.21 26.61
N ASP A 107 -2.25 -7.11 26.10
CA ASP A 107 -0.92 -6.66 26.48
C ASP A 107 -0.87 -6.19 27.94
N GLU A 108 -1.87 -5.44 28.39
CA GLU A 108 -2.00 -5.03 29.80
C GLU A 108 -2.14 -6.24 30.72
N GLN A 109 -2.97 -7.22 30.36
CA GLN A 109 -3.11 -8.47 31.11
C GLN A 109 -1.81 -9.28 31.14
N ALA A 110 -1.09 -9.35 30.02
CA ALA A 110 0.20 -10.04 29.95
C ALA A 110 1.26 -9.35 30.82
N ARG A 111 1.25 -8.02 30.92
CA ARG A 111 2.13 -7.26 31.81
C ARG A 111 1.79 -7.45 33.28
N ALA A 112 0.51 -7.46 33.64
CA ALA A 112 0.06 -7.65 35.02
C ALA A 112 0.29 -9.08 35.53
N SER A 113 0.08 -10.09 34.69
CA SER A 113 0.15 -11.51 35.07
C SER A 113 1.50 -12.18 34.75
N GLY A 114 2.34 -11.56 33.92
CA GLY A 114 3.54 -12.18 33.36
C GLY A 114 3.29 -13.24 32.29
N ASN A 115 2.02 -13.59 31.99
CA ASN A 115 1.66 -14.62 31.02
C ASN A 115 1.27 -14.01 29.67
N ASP A 116 2.11 -14.23 28.65
CA ASP A 116 1.92 -13.65 27.31
C ASP A 116 1.31 -14.60 26.26
N ALA A 117 0.90 -15.81 26.66
CA ALA A 117 0.39 -16.83 25.72
C ALA A 117 -0.83 -16.34 24.92
N ARG A 118 -1.79 -15.69 25.60
CA ARG A 118 -2.98 -15.12 24.95
C ARG A 118 -2.64 -13.96 24.01
N LEU A 119 -1.67 -13.14 24.38
CA LEU A 119 -1.18 -12.05 23.54
C LEU A 119 -0.54 -12.61 22.26
N LYS A 120 0.34 -13.61 22.37
CA LYS A 120 0.96 -14.29 21.22
C LYS A 120 -0.08 -14.88 20.27
N GLN A 121 -1.10 -15.57 20.80
CA GLN A 121 -2.18 -16.12 19.99
C GLN A 121 -2.99 -15.03 19.27
N ALA A 122 -3.30 -13.93 19.95
CA ALA A 122 -4.02 -12.82 19.36
C ALA A 122 -3.20 -12.11 18.26
N VAL A 123 -1.89 -11.92 18.48
CA VAL A 123 -0.97 -11.38 17.46
C VAL A 123 -0.91 -12.30 16.23
N ARG A 124 -0.85 -13.63 16.43
CA ARG A 124 -0.94 -14.60 15.33
C ARG A 124 -2.24 -14.48 14.55
N SER A 125 -3.36 -14.38 15.24
CA SER A 125 -4.67 -14.20 14.59
C SER A 125 -4.76 -12.87 13.83
N ALA A 126 -4.19 -11.80 14.36
CA ALA A 126 -4.15 -10.49 13.72
C ALA A 126 -3.31 -10.52 12.43
N TYR A 127 -2.14 -11.14 12.47
CA TYR A 127 -1.26 -11.28 11.32
C TYR A 127 -1.91 -12.12 10.21
N ARG A 128 -2.51 -13.27 10.56
CA ARG A 128 -3.25 -14.11 9.59
C ARG A 128 -4.44 -13.40 8.96
N ARG A 129 -5.06 -12.46 9.67
CA ARG A 129 -6.13 -11.60 9.14
C ARG A 129 -5.62 -10.50 8.20
N GLY A 130 -4.31 -10.30 8.08
CA GLY A 130 -3.70 -9.31 7.18
C GLY A 130 -3.25 -8.02 7.86
N LEU A 131 -3.19 -7.96 9.20
CA LEU A 131 -2.58 -6.80 9.87
C LEU A 131 -1.07 -6.80 9.68
N SER A 132 -0.53 -5.63 9.35
CA SER A 132 0.92 -5.39 9.31
C SER A 132 1.52 -5.35 10.71
N PHE A 133 2.82 -5.61 10.82
CA PHE A 133 3.57 -5.48 12.07
C PHE A 133 3.49 -4.07 12.67
N GLN A 134 3.40 -3.02 11.84
CA GLN A 134 3.22 -1.65 12.34
C GLN A 134 1.87 -1.48 13.03
N GLN A 135 0.78 -1.96 12.42
CA GLN A 135 -0.56 -1.89 13.04
C GLN A 135 -0.64 -2.71 14.33
N ILE A 136 0.11 -3.81 14.43
CA ILE A 136 0.23 -4.59 15.67
C ILE A 136 1.05 -3.80 16.70
N ALA A 137 2.14 -3.14 16.30
CA ALA A 137 2.98 -2.33 17.16
C ALA A 137 2.23 -1.14 17.77
N ASP A 138 1.39 -0.47 16.98
CA ASP A 138 0.55 0.64 17.44
C ASP A 138 -0.46 0.21 18.53
N ALA A 139 -0.65 -1.10 18.76
CA ALA A 139 -1.56 -1.62 19.79
C ALA A 139 -0.87 -2.13 21.06
N ILE A 140 0.45 -2.29 21.03
CA ILE A 140 1.27 -2.88 22.10
C ILE A 140 2.10 -1.76 22.74
N LYS A 141 2.38 -1.83 24.04
CA LYS A 141 3.30 -0.91 24.72
C LYS A 141 4.61 -1.62 25.09
N VAL A 142 5.70 -0.86 25.19
CA VAL A 142 6.97 -1.40 25.70
C VAL A 142 6.85 -1.62 27.22
N LYS A 143 7.49 -2.69 27.74
CA LYS A 143 7.41 -3.09 29.16
C LYS A 143 7.83 -1.98 30.15
N ASN A 144 8.67 -1.04 29.71
CA ASN A 144 9.26 0.03 30.53
C ASN A 144 8.95 1.46 30.02
N GLY A 145 7.87 1.66 29.25
CA GLY A 145 7.51 3.02 28.84
C GLY A 145 6.13 3.13 28.23
N ASP A 146 5.55 4.32 28.26
CA ASP A 146 4.26 4.67 27.63
C ASP A 146 4.32 4.78 26.10
N HIS A 147 5.35 4.21 25.49
CA HIS A 147 5.65 4.32 24.08
C HIS A 147 5.35 2.99 23.37
N HIS A 148 4.92 3.09 22.11
CA HIS A 148 4.74 1.92 21.24
C HIS A 148 6.09 1.37 20.77
N PRO A 149 6.27 0.03 20.73
CA PRO A 149 7.47 -0.57 20.17
C PRO A 149 7.59 -0.25 18.68
N SER A 150 8.80 -0.33 18.14
CA SER A 150 9.01 -0.24 16.70
C SER A 150 8.45 -1.47 15.97
N ARG A 151 8.17 -1.32 14.67
CA ARG A 151 7.80 -2.43 13.77
C ARG A 151 8.74 -3.63 13.90
N GLU A 152 10.04 -3.39 13.87
CA GLU A 152 11.05 -4.45 13.91
C GLU A 152 11.10 -5.11 15.28
N ALA A 153 10.89 -4.37 16.38
CA ALA A 153 10.83 -4.97 17.72
C ALA A 153 9.65 -5.93 17.85
N VAL A 154 8.47 -5.56 17.31
CA VAL A 154 7.30 -6.46 17.27
C VAL A 154 7.56 -7.65 16.38
N ARG A 155 8.14 -7.43 15.19
CA ARG A 155 8.51 -8.53 14.29
C ARG A 155 9.45 -9.51 15.00
N LEU A 156 10.54 -9.05 15.60
CA LEU A 156 11.49 -9.93 16.30
C LEU A 156 10.83 -10.69 17.46
N ARG A 157 10.00 -10.01 18.26
CA ARG A 157 9.33 -10.62 19.42
C ARG A 157 8.33 -11.70 19.02
N PHE A 158 7.59 -11.49 17.92
CA PHE A 158 6.46 -12.37 17.56
C PHE A 158 6.75 -13.29 16.37
N SER A 159 7.78 -13.03 15.55
CA SER A 159 8.11 -13.84 14.37
C SER A 159 8.30 -15.34 14.67
N PRO A 160 8.86 -15.78 15.82
CA PRO A 160 8.94 -17.20 16.14
C PRO A 160 7.57 -17.90 16.30
N TYR A 161 6.49 -17.13 16.37
CA TYR A 161 5.14 -17.61 16.66
C TYR A 161 4.15 -17.37 15.53
N LEU A 162 4.54 -16.77 14.40
CA LEU A 162 3.65 -16.46 13.28
C LEU A 162 3.72 -17.52 12.19
#